data_AF-A0A8D5AI84-F1
#
_entry.id   AF-A0A8D5AI84-F1
#
_cell.length_a   1.000
_cell.length_b   1.000
_cell.length_c   1.000
_cell.angle_alpha   90.00
_cell.angle_beta   90.00
_cell.angle_gamma   90.00
#
_symmetry.space_group_name_H-M   'P 1'
#
loop_
_entity.id
_entity.type
_entity.pdbx_description
1 polymer ?
#
loop_
_entity_poly.entity_id
_entity_poly.type
_entity_poly.pdbx_seq_one_letter_code
_entity_poly.pdbx_strand_id
1 'polypeptide(L)'
;MSHAPHTHRPQADQALQQTRSFWQGIAASLLLCAVQAGPVQAAVDYPDAERVVKNQSCKSGETVDQFLDHKLKPSHRDLGWRVFARDGGYDVERAFLASKSMELRYRWRVSAGGGAQPASDRARSLCS
;
A
#
# COMPACT_ATOMS: atom_id res chain seq x y z
N MET A 1 22.99 74.98 7.30
CA MET A 1 21.70 74.27 7.39
C MET A 1 21.89 72.92 6.70
N SER A 2 22.68 72.01 7.27
CA SER A 2 22.37 71.05 8.35
C SER A 2 21.52 69.86 7.89
N HIS A 3 22.25 68.82 7.47
CA HIS A 3 22.08 67.37 7.69
C HIS A 3 20.67 66.77 7.71
N ALA A 4 20.43 65.84 6.80
CA ALA A 4 19.59 64.67 7.08
C ALA A 4 20.50 63.46 7.34
N PRO A 5 20.37 62.76 8.48
CA PRO A 5 20.98 61.44 8.66
C PRO A 5 20.01 60.33 8.23
N HIS A 6 20.56 59.33 7.56
CA HIS A 6 19.96 58.01 7.44
C HIS A 6 19.96 57.33 8.82
N THR A 7 18.80 56.78 9.23
CA THR A 7 18.72 55.84 10.34
C THR A 7 17.89 54.63 9.92
N HIS A 8 18.53 53.47 10.02
CA HIS A 8 18.00 52.14 9.77
C HIS A 8 17.35 51.57 11.06
N ARG A 9 16.40 50.62 10.87
CA ARG A 9 15.98 49.52 11.80
C ARG A 9 14.73 49.76 12.68
N PRO A 10 13.93 48.73 13.08
CA PRO A 10 13.48 47.51 12.38
C PRO A 10 11.93 47.29 12.40
N GLN A 11 11.45 46.58 11.38
CA GLN A 11 10.62 45.37 11.43
C GLN A 11 10.07 44.94 12.82
N ALA A 12 8.80 45.25 13.11
CA ALA A 12 8.06 44.66 14.23
C ALA A 12 6.60 44.27 13.92
N ASP A 13 5.97 44.81 12.87
CA ASP A 13 4.52 44.64 12.67
C ASP A 13 4.10 43.73 11.51
N GLN A 14 4.98 42.83 11.06
CA GLN A 14 4.62 41.84 10.02
C GLN A 14 3.86 40.61 10.57
N ALA A 15 3.60 40.54 11.87
CA ALA A 15 3.03 39.34 12.49
C ALA A 15 1.50 39.30 12.57
N LEU A 16 0.75 40.34 12.18
CA LEU A 16 -0.69 40.43 12.51
C LEU A 16 -1.66 40.70 11.35
N GLN A 17 -1.21 40.70 10.09
CA GLN A 17 -2.13 40.96 8.96
C GLN A 17 -2.42 39.74 8.07
N GLN A 18 -1.87 38.56 8.38
CA GLN A 18 -2.05 37.36 7.57
C GLN A 18 -3.40 36.63 7.78
N THR A 19 -4.39 37.30 8.38
CA THR A 19 -5.71 36.73 8.66
C THR A 19 -6.87 37.62 8.19
N ARG A 20 -6.84 38.15 6.96
CA ARG A 20 -8.05 38.69 6.33
C ARG A 20 -8.12 38.32 4.86
N SER A 21 -8.85 37.25 4.62
CA SER A 21 -9.45 36.85 3.36
C SER A 21 -10.08 38.07 2.67
N PHE A 22 -9.57 38.44 1.50
CA PHE A 22 -10.22 39.39 0.60
C PHE A 22 -10.19 38.82 -0.81
N TRP A 23 -11.19 37.98 -1.10
CA TRP A 23 -11.57 37.62 -2.46
C TRP A 23 -12.33 38.81 -3.07
N GLN A 24 -11.63 39.70 -3.76
CA GLN A 24 -12.20 40.53 -4.83
C GLN A 24 -11.13 40.71 -5.90
N GLY A 25 -11.43 40.24 -7.11
CA GLY A 25 -10.45 40.02 -8.16
C GLY A 25 -9.92 41.30 -8.81
N ILE A 26 -8.70 41.21 -9.34
CA ILE A 26 -8.26 41.85 -10.57
C ILE A 26 -7.28 40.87 -11.25
N ALA A 27 -7.47 40.74 -12.56
CA ALA A 27 -6.74 39.89 -13.47
C ALA A 27 -5.22 40.12 -13.44
N ALA A 28 -4.47 39.02 -13.36
CA ALA A 28 -3.26 38.74 -14.15
C ALA A 28 -2.53 37.54 -13.53
N SER A 29 -2.33 36.50 -14.35
CA SER A 29 -1.26 35.50 -14.20
C SER A 29 -1.15 34.81 -12.83
N LEU A 30 -2.09 33.94 -12.50
CA LEU A 30 -1.82 32.80 -11.62
C LEU A 30 -1.83 31.55 -12.50
N LEU A 31 -0.63 31.08 -12.84
CA LEU A 31 -0.43 29.68 -13.18
C LEU A 31 -1.06 28.88 -12.03
N LEU A 32 -2.21 28.26 -12.29
CA LEU A 32 -2.75 27.22 -11.44
C LEU A 32 -1.70 26.11 -11.38
N CYS A 33 -0.82 26.16 -10.38
CA CYS A 33 -0.20 24.95 -9.87
C CYS A 33 -1.30 24.18 -9.13
N ALA A 34 -2.23 23.61 -9.90
CA ALA A 34 -2.99 22.46 -9.45
C ALA A 34 -1.95 21.36 -9.25
N VAL A 35 -1.40 21.27 -8.04
CA VAL A 35 -0.69 20.07 -7.60
C VAL A 35 -1.74 18.98 -7.62
N GLN A 36 -1.79 18.25 -8.74
CA GLN A 36 -2.52 17.00 -8.81
C GLN A 36 -1.79 16.06 -7.86
N ALA A 37 -2.27 16.01 -6.61
CA ALA A 37 -1.95 14.92 -5.70
C ALA A 37 -2.55 13.67 -6.32
N GLY A 38 -1.79 13.02 -7.21
CA GLY A 38 -2.08 11.65 -7.62
C GLY A 38 -2.17 10.79 -6.36
N PRO A 39 -3.00 9.75 -6.35
CA PRO A 39 -3.10 8.88 -5.18
C PRO A 39 -1.71 8.33 -4.86
N VAL A 40 -1.19 8.68 -3.69
CA VAL A 40 0.01 8.04 -3.14
C VAL A 40 -0.43 6.63 -2.74
N GLN A 41 -0.22 5.68 -3.65
CA GLN A 41 -0.40 4.27 -3.33
C GLN A 41 0.72 3.91 -2.35
N ALA A 42 0.37 3.75 -1.07
CA ALA A 42 1.29 3.21 -0.09
C ALA A 42 1.76 1.83 -0.59
N ALA A 43 3.06 1.67 -0.73
CA ALA A 43 3.63 0.38 -1.07
C ALA A 43 3.27 -0.62 0.04
N VAL A 44 2.69 -1.76 -0.33
CA VAL A 44 2.49 -2.89 0.59
C VAL A 44 3.85 -3.28 1.15
N ASP A 45 3.93 -3.53 2.45
CA ASP A 45 5.15 -4.09 3.05
C ASP A 45 5.09 -5.63 3.13
N TYR A 46 6.21 -6.26 3.47
CA TYR A 46 6.33 -7.72 3.53
C TYR A 46 5.29 -8.39 4.48
N PRO A 47 5.12 -7.95 5.74
CA PRO A 47 4.13 -8.56 6.63
C PRO A 47 2.68 -8.31 6.16
N ASP A 48 2.42 -7.20 5.49
CA ASP A 48 1.08 -6.91 4.97
C ASP A 48 0.73 -7.78 3.76
N ALA A 49 1.69 -8.16 2.92
CA ALA A 49 1.43 -9.02 1.77
C ALA A 49 0.86 -10.39 2.18
N GLU A 50 1.39 -11.02 3.23
CA GLU A 50 0.86 -12.28 3.76
C GLU A 50 -0.58 -12.09 4.25
N ARG A 51 -0.82 -11.04 5.02
CA ARG A 51 -2.14 -10.72 5.57
C ARG A 51 -3.18 -10.47 4.48
N VAL A 52 -2.80 -9.76 3.41
CA VAL A 52 -3.67 -9.53 2.24
C VAL A 52 -4.14 -10.86 1.64
N VAL A 53 -3.23 -11.82 1.47
CA VAL A 53 -3.57 -13.13 0.91
C VAL A 53 -4.41 -13.95 1.88
N LYS A 54 -4.02 -14.02 3.16
CA LYS A 54 -4.75 -14.75 4.20
C LYS A 54 -6.22 -14.31 4.30
N ASN A 55 -6.47 -13.01 4.16
CA ASN A 55 -7.79 -12.41 4.31
C ASN A 55 -8.60 -12.35 3.01
N GLN A 56 -8.04 -12.77 1.87
CA GLN A 56 -8.78 -12.83 0.61
C GLN A 56 -9.98 -13.78 0.76
N SER A 57 -11.18 -13.30 0.46
CA SER A 57 -12.40 -14.12 0.51
C SER A 57 -12.48 -15.06 -0.70
N CYS A 58 -12.81 -16.33 -0.44
CA CYS A 58 -13.25 -17.28 -1.45
C CYS A 58 -14.77 -17.16 -1.70
N LYS A 59 -15.28 -17.85 -2.73
CA LYS A 59 -16.73 -17.88 -3.05
C LYS A 59 -17.62 -18.41 -1.93
N SER A 60 -17.08 -19.26 -1.04
CA SER A 60 -17.81 -19.77 0.13
C SER A 60 -18.04 -18.71 1.23
N GLY A 61 -17.43 -17.53 1.11
CA GLY A 61 -17.42 -16.50 2.16
C GLY A 61 -16.30 -16.67 3.18
N GLU A 62 -15.63 -17.82 3.20
CA GLU A 62 -14.43 -18.06 4.01
C GLU A 62 -13.20 -17.40 3.41
N THR A 63 -12.20 -17.13 4.24
CA THR A 63 -10.91 -16.61 3.77
C THR A 63 -10.02 -17.73 3.22
N VAL A 64 -9.00 -17.36 2.44
CA VAL A 64 -7.96 -18.30 1.97
C VAL A 64 -7.33 -19.07 3.12
N ASP A 65 -7.02 -18.40 4.24
CA ASP A 65 -6.40 -19.04 5.40
C ASP A 65 -7.33 -20.08 6.04
N GLN A 66 -8.60 -19.71 6.25
CA GLN A 66 -9.63 -20.62 6.77
C GLN A 66 -9.83 -21.83 5.85
N PHE A 67 -9.94 -21.58 4.55
CA PHE A 67 -10.13 -22.65 3.55
C PHE A 67 -8.97 -23.63 3.57
N LEU A 68 -7.73 -23.13 3.59
CA LEU A 68 -6.54 -23.98 3.58
C LEU A 68 -6.34 -24.77 4.87
N ASP A 69 -6.79 -24.24 6.01
CA ASP A 69 -6.69 -24.91 7.30
C ASP A 69 -7.47 -26.24 7.32
N HIS A 70 -8.62 -26.29 6.65
CA HIS A 70 -9.46 -27.50 6.63
C HIS A 70 -9.48 -28.27 5.29
N LYS A 71 -9.03 -27.70 4.16
CA LYS A 71 -9.01 -28.38 2.85
C LYS A 71 -8.10 -29.61 2.82
N LEU A 72 -7.08 -29.62 3.68
CA LEU A 72 -5.97 -30.57 3.58
C LEU A 72 -6.19 -31.80 4.43
N LYS A 73 -5.64 -32.93 3.96
CA LYS A 73 -5.67 -34.18 4.72
C LYS A 73 -4.85 -34.03 6.00
N PRO A 74 -5.24 -34.67 7.12
CA PRO A 74 -4.46 -34.67 8.36
C PRO A 74 -3.01 -35.16 8.21
N SER A 75 -2.73 -35.96 7.18
CA SER A 75 -1.38 -36.45 6.86
C SER A 75 -0.48 -35.41 6.20
N HIS A 76 -1.02 -34.28 5.73
CA HIS A 76 -0.22 -33.21 5.16
C HIS A 76 0.41 -32.40 6.28
N ARG A 77 1.74 -32.25 6.24
CA ARG A 77 2.45 -31.39 7.19
C ARG A 77 2.49 -29.97 6.65
N ASP A 78 2.05 -29.00 7.45
CA ASP A 78 2.20 -27.58 7.13
C ASP A 78 3.69 -27.16 7.16
N LEU A 79 4.14 -26.51 6.09
CA LEU A 79 5.49 -25.95 5.96
C LEU A 79 5.52 -24.44 6.16
N GLY A 80 4.38 -23.80 6.44
CA GLY A 80 4.31 -22.39 6.77
C GLY A 80 3.95 -21.49 5.59
N TRP A 81 3.74 -20.22 5.92
CA TRP A 81 3.65 -19.11 4.98
C TRP A 81 5.03 -18.55 4.69
N ARG A 82 5.25 -18.10 3.47
CA ARG A 82 6.50 -17.46 3.02
C ARG A 82 6.15 -16.31 2.11
N VAL A 83 6.84 -15.18 2.26
CA VAL A 83 6.72 -14.05 1.35
C VAL A 83 8.07 -13.84 0.66
N PHE A 84 8.05 -13.41 -0.59
CA PHE A 84 9.24 -13.17 -1.40
C PHE A 84 9.09 -11.81 -2.05
N ALA A 85 10.05 -10.90 -1.83
CA ALA A 85 10.11 -9.64 -2.54
C ALA A 85 10.36 -9.88 -4.04
N ARG A 86 9.78 -9.01 -4.87
CA ARG A 86 9.86 -9.03 -6.34
C ARG A 86 9.67 -7.61 -6.87
N ASP A 87 10.04 -7.39 -8.12
CA ASP A 87 9.79 -6.09 -8.76
C ASP A 87 8.29 -5.79 -8.83
N GLY A 88 7.88 -4.67 -8.23
CA GLY A 88 6.47 -4.24 -8.21
C GLY A 88 5.56 -4.99 -7.23
N GLY A 89 6.11 -5.70 -6.23
CA GLY A 89 5.32 -6.27 -5.13
C GLY A 89 5.94 -7.52 -4.49
N TYR A 90 5.10 -8.48 -4.13
CA TYR A 90 5.50 -9.69 -3.40
C TYR A 90 4.87 -10.94 -3.98
N ASP A 91 5.56 -12.06 -3.89
CA ASP A 91 4.94 -13.38 -4.02
C ASP A 91 4.71 -13.92 -2.61
N VAL A 92 3.50 -14.41 -2.36
CA VAL A 92 3.14 -15.06 -1.09
C VAL A 92 2.87 -16.53 -1.39
N GLU A 93 3.46 -17.41 -0.61
CA GLU A 93 3.32 -18.85 -0.76
C GLU A 93 2.89 -19.50 0.57
N ARG A 94 1.95 -20.43 0.48
CA ARG A 94 1.68 -21.41 1.52
C ARG A 94 2.07 -22.79 0.99
N ALA A 95 2.88 -23.52 1.76
CA ALA A 95 3.40 -24.81 1.35
C ALA A 95 3.03 -25.92 2.33
N PHE A 96 2.75 -27.11 1.82
CA PHE A 96 2.45 -28.30 2.60
C PHE A 96 3.22 -29.50 2.06
N LEU A 97 3.72 -30.36 2.93
CA LEU A 97 4.34 -31.62 2.55
C LEU A 97 3.26 -32.72 2.53
N ALA A 98 2.89 -33.17 1.33
CA ALA A 98 1.88 -34.22 1.15
C ALA A 98 2.47 -35.63 1.24
N SER A 99 3.76 -35.78 0.95
CA SER A 99 4.57 -36.98 1.21
C SER A 99 6.04 -36.57 1.28
N LYS A 100 6.95 -37.49 1.64
CA LYS A 100 8.40 -37.20 1.79
C LYS A 100 9.02 -36.49 0.58
N SER A 101 8.48 -36.70 -0.62
CA SER A 101 9.02 -36.16 -1.87
C SER A 101 8.05 -35.23 -2.60
N MET A 102 6.90 -34.88 -2.00
CA MET A 102 5.88 -34.08 -2.68
C MET A 102 5.39 -32.93 -1.82
N GLU A 103 5.61 -31.71 -2.33
CA GLU A 103 5.07 -30.48 -1.76
C GLU A 103 3.91 -29.93 -2.59
N LEU A 104 2.89 -29.44 -1.89
CA LEU A 104 1.79 -28.68 -2.45
C LEU A 104 2.08 -27.21 -2.18
N ARG A 105 2.24 -26.42 -3.25
CA ARG A 105 2.52 -24.99 -3.16
C ARG A 105 1.37 -24.18 -3.74
N TYR A 106 0.80 -23.32 -2.91
CA TYR A 106 -0.22 -22.35 -3.27
C TYR A 106 0.46 -21.00 -3.29
N ARG A 107 0.45 -20.31 -4.45
CA ARG A 107 1.17 -19.05 -4.61
C ARG A 107 0.25 -17.96 -5.13
N TRP A 108 0.40 -16.77 -4.57
CA TRP A 108 -0.26 -15.54 -4.99
C TRP A 108 0.77 -14.47 -5.31
N ARG A 109 0.41 -13.60 -6.24
CA ARG A 109 1.10 -12.36 -6.57
C ARG A 109 0.37 -11.22 -5.88
N VAL A 110 1.04 -10.52 -4.97
CA VAL A 110 0.55 -9.28 -4.36
C VAL A 110 1.24 -8.12 -5.07
N SER A 111 0.46 -7.31 -5.76
CA SER A 111 0.93 -6.08 -6.41
C SER A 111 1.25 -5.00 -5.38
N ALA A 112 2.11 -4.05 -5.73
CA ALA A 112 2.42 -2.89 -4.88
C ALA A 112 1.17 -2.09 -4.46
N GLY A 113 0.09 -2.13 -5.25
CA GLY A 113 -1.19 -1.50 -4.96
C GLY A 113 -2.13 -2.32 -4.05
N GLY A 114 -1.67 -3.45 -3.48
CA GLY A 114 -2.46 -4.25 -2.53
C GLY A 114 -3.35 -5.33 -3.15
N GLY A 115 -3.46 -5.39 -4.48
CA GLY A 115 -4.23 -6.44 -5.14
C GLY A 115 -3.50 -7.79 -5.11
N ALA A 116 -4.16 -8.85 -4.66
CA ALA A 116 -3.67 -10.23 -4.66
C ALA A 116 -4.35 -11.09 -5.73
N GLN A 117 -3.55 -11.78 -6.54
CA GLN A 117 -4.02 -12.67 -7.60
C GLN A 117 -3.35 -14.05 -7.49
N PRO A 118 -4.07 -15.15 -7.79
CA PRO A 118 -3.48 -16.47 -7.77
C PRO A 118 -2.44 -16.64 -8.88
N ALA A 119 -1.25 -17.12 -8.52
CA ALA A 119 -0.10 -17.29 -9.41
C ALA A 119 0.24 -18.76 -9.71
N SER A 120 -0.33 -19.73 -8.95
CA SER A 120 -0.22 -21.17 -9.25
C SER A 120 -1.56 -21.78 -9.63
N ASP A 121 -1.56 -22.90 -10.37
CA ASP A 121 -2.80 -23.64 -10.70
C ASP A 121 -3.58 -24.01 -9.43
N ARG A 122 -2.87 -24.44 -8.38
CA ARG A 122 -3.48 -24.77 -7.09
C ARG A 122 -4.17 -23.58 -6.44
N ALA A 123 -3.53 -22.40 -6.43
CA ALA A 123 -4.15 -21.18 -5.91
C ALA A 123 -5.36 -20.75 -6.75
N ARG A 124 -5.29 -20.89 -8.09
CA ARG A 124 -6.43 -20.62 -8.98
C ARG A 124 -7.63 -21.53 -8.68
N SER A 125 -7.37 -22.81 -8.39
CA SER A 125 -8.39 -23.79 -8.01
C SER A 125 -8.85 -23.68 -6.55
N LEU A 126 -8.26 -22.79 -5.75
CA LEU A 126 -8.57 -22.75 -4.31
C LEU A 126 -9.97 -22.16 -4.06
N CYS A 127 -10.26 -21.02 -4.67
CA CYS A 127 -11.49 -20.24 -4.49
C CYS A 127 -12.40 -20.26 -5.74
N SER A 128 -12.18 -21.21 -6.66
CA SER A 128 -12.96 -21.38 -7.89
C SER A 128 -14.32 -22.02 -7.63
#